data_AF-A0A5S5DLE4-F1
#
_entry.id   AF-A0A5S5DLE4-F1
#
_cell.length_a   1.000
_cell.length_b   1.000
_cell.length_c   1.000
_cell.angle_alpha   90.00
_cell.angle_beta   90.00
_cell.angle_gamma   90.00
#
_symmetry.space_group_name_H-M   'P 1'
#
loop_
_entity.id
_entity.type
_entity.pdbx_description
1 polymer ?
#
loop_
_entity_poly.entity_id
_entity_poly.type
_entity_poly.pdbx_seq_one_letter_code
_entity_poly.pdbx_strand_id
1 'polypeptide(L)' 'MMDEIEALVIPDDLKEQLIKYKNGMEYFDNLSKSNKKLLLYWVVSAKREVTRQMRIFEIAESASKI' A
#
# COMPACT_ATOMS: atom_id res chain seq x y z
N MET A 1 -2.36 -12.00 -9.72
CA MET A 1 -2.91 -11.66 -8.37
C MET A 1 -2.03 -12.13 -7.21
N MET A 2 -1.67 -13.42 -7.05
CA MET A 2 -0.75 -13.82 -5.96
C MET A 2 0.72 -13.50 -6.30
N ASP A 3 1.12 -13.67 -7.57
CA ASP A 3 2.50 -13.47 -8.02
C ASP A 3 2.97 -12.01 -7.87
N GLU A 4 2.06 -11.03 -8.06
CA GLU A 4 2.36 -9.60 -7.88
C GLU A 4 2.60 -9.24 -6.42
N ILE A 5 1.88 -9.87 -5.49
CA ILE A 5 2.06 -9.69 -4.04
C ILE A 5 3.38 -10.34 -3.60
N GLU A 6 3.68 -11.53 -4.12
CA GLU A 6 4.94 -12.23 -3.87
C GLU A 6 6.15 -11.46 -4.42
N ALA A 7 6.00 -10.85 -5.60
CA ALA A 7 6.99 -9.97 -6.22
C ALA A 7 7.06 -8.56 -5.59
N LEU A 8 6.22 -8.27 -4.59
CA LEU A 8 6.14 -6.98 -3.91
C LEU A 8 5.86 -5.81 -4.87
N VAL A 9 5.11 -6.08 -5.94
CA VAL A 9 4.69 -5.06 -6.91
C VAL A 9 3.70 -4.13 -6.22
N ILE A 10 4.05 -2.85 -6.16
CA ILE A 10 3.18 -1.80 -5.62
C ILE A 10 2.21 -1.38 -6.73
N PRO A 11 0.88 -1.48 -6.52
CA PRO A 11 -0.11 -0.96 -7.46
C PRO A 11 0.06 0.54 -7.68
N ASP A 12 -0.21 1.01 -8.90
CA ASP A 12 -0.02 2.42 -9.26
C ASP A 12 -0.83 3.38 -8.38
N ASP A 13 -2.07 3.01 -8.03
CA ASP A 13 -2.93 3.84 -7.19
C ASP A 13 -2.44 3.95 -5.74
N LEU A 14 -1.90 2.86 -5.17
CA LEU A 14 -1.23 2.90 -3.87
C LEU A 14 0.04 3.75 -3.94
N LYS A 15 0.85 3.57 -5.00
CA LYS A 15 2.09 4.32 -5.21
C LYS A 15 1.84 5.82 -5.35
N GLU A 16 0.86 6.21 -6.16
CA GLU A 16 0.46 7.61 -6.34
C GLU A 16 0.05 8.25 -5.01
N GLN A 17 -0.69 7.52 -4.17
CA GLN A 17 -1.08 8.03 -2.87
C GLN A 17 0.12 8.15 -1.93
N LEU A 18 1.01 7.16 -1.88
CA LEU A 18 2.22 7.21 -1.06
C LEU A 18 3.14 8.37 -1.46
N ILE A 19 3.27 8.68 -2.76
CA ILE A 19 4.08 9.81 -3.25
C ILE A 19 3.53 11.17 -2.78
N LYS A 20 2.23 11.29 -2.51
CA LYS A 20 1.65 12.54 -1.98
C LYS A 20 2.11 12.85 -0.55
N TYR A 21 2.60 11.85 0.19
CA TYR A 21 3.12 12.03 1.53
C TYR A 21 4.64 12.01 1.50
N LYS A 22 5.26 12.99 2.18
CA LYS A 22 6.72 13.17 2.19
C LYS A 22 7.48 11.90 2.58
N ASN A 23 6.94 11.13 3.52
CA ASN A 23 7.54 9.89 4.04
C ASN A 23 6.80 8.63 3.55
N GLY A 24 5.88 8.74 2.58
CA GLY A 24 5.01 7.63 2.17
C GLY A 24 5.76 6.45 1.58
N MET A 25 6.61 6.72 0.59
CA MET A 25 7.44 5.68 -0.04
C MET A 25 8.45 5.09 0.93
N GLU A 26 9.10 5.92 1.75
CA GLU A 26 10.10 5.48 2.74
C GLU A 26 9.46 4.60 3.82
N TYR A 27 8.26 4.94 4.30
CA TYR A 27 7.49 4.09 5.20
C TYR A 27 7.27 2.72 4.59
N PHE A 28 6.72 2.67 3.38
CA PHE A 28 6.43 1.41 2.73
C PHE A 28 7.71 0.61 2.53
N ASP A 29 8.80 1.25 2.09
CA ASP A 29 10.08 0.59 1.86
C ASP A 29 10.73 0.03 3.12
N ASN A 30 10.56 0.70 4.26
CA ASN A 30 11.02 0.24 5.57
C ASN A 30 10.20 -0.92 6.16
N LEU A 31 9.02 -1.25 5.60
CA LEU A 31 8.25 -2.40 6.05
C LEU A 31 8.97 -3.72 5.76
N SER A 32 8.82 -4.68 6.68
CA SER A 32 9.24 -6.05 6.45
C SER A 32 8.52 -6.65 5.24
N LYS A 33 9.15 -7.64 4.57
CA LYS A 33 8.54 -8.33 3.42
C LYS A 33 7.14 -8.86 3.75
N SER A 34 6.93 -9.41 4.94
CA SER A 34 5.63 -9.91 5.39
C SER A 34 4.60 -8.80 5.53
N ASN A 35 4.99 -7.63 6.07
CA ASN A 35 4.09 -6.48 6.22
C ASN A 35 3.73 -5.89 4.85
N LYS A 36 4.70 -5.77 3.93
CA LYS A 36 4.44 -5.35 2.55
C LYS A 36 3.41 -6.27 1.89
N LYS A 37 3.62 -7.59 1.98
CA LYS A 37 2.67 -8.58 1.44
C LYS A 37 1.27 -8.45 2.04
N LEU A 38 1.17 -8.26 3.36
CA LEU A 38 -0.12 -8.10 4.04
C LEU A 38 -0.86 -6.85 3.54
N LEU A 39 -0.18 -5.71 3.44
CA LEU A 39 -0.78 -4.47 2.94
C LEU A 39 -1.18 -4.57 1.46
N LEU A 40 -0.31 -5.15 0.62
CA LEU A 40 -0.60 -5.38 -0.80
C LEU A 40 -1.82 -6.29 -0.96
N TYR A 41 -1.88 -7.40 -0.22
CA TYR A 41 -3.04 -8.28 -0.18
C TYR A 41 -4.30 -7.54 0.30
N TRP A 42 -4.18 -6.70 1.32
CA TRP A 42 -5.30 -5.93 1.83
C TRP A 42 -5.83 -4.93 0.78
N VAL A 43 -4.96 -4.27 0.02
CA VAL A 43 -5.39 -3.38 -1.07
C VAL A 43 -5.98 -4.16 -2.25
N VAL A 44 -5.34 -5.26 -2.67
CA VAL A 44 -5.75 -6.09 -3.82
C VAL A 44 -7.03 -6.90 -3.54
N SER A 45 -7.26 -7.30 -2.29
CA SER A 45 -8.48 -8.03 -1.89
C SER A 45 -9.75 -7.16 -1.87
N ALA A 46 -9.62 -5.84 -1.98
CA ALA A 46 -10.77 -4.94 -2.02
C ALA A 46 -11.49 -5.04 -3.38
N LYS A 47 -12.69 -5.62 -3.38
CA LYS A 47 -13.52 -5.80 -4.60
C LYS A 47 -14.21 -4.53 -5.08
N ARG A 48 -14.36 -3.52 -4.21
CA ARG A 48 -15.02 -2.24 -4.52
C ARG A 48 -13.97 -1.14 -4.52
N GLU A 49 -14.00 -0.28 -5.53
CA GLU A 49 -13.06 0.84 -5.68
C GLU A 49 -13.08 1.77 -4.47
N VAL A 50 -14.26 2.08 -3.94
CA VAL A 50 -14.41 2.91 -2.72
C VAL A 50 -13.65 2.30 -1.53
N THR A 51 -13.78 0.99 -1.32
CA THR A 51 -13.06 0.29 -0.23
C THR A 51 -11.56 0.26 -0.48
N ARG A 52 -11.15 0.08 -1.74
CA ARG A 52 -9.73 0.09 -2.12
C ARG A 52 -9.10 1.45 -1.83
N GLN A 53 -9.78 2.53 -2.22
CA GLN A 53 -9.34 3.91 -1.96
C GLN A 53 -9.24 4.21 -0.46
N MET A 54 -10.22 3.78 0.35
CA MET A 54 -10.15 3.94 1.81
C MET A 54 -8.92 3.25 2.40
N ARG A 55 -8.66 1.99 2.01
CA ARG A 55 -7.48 1.24 2.49
C ARG A 55 -6.15 1.89 2.08
N ILE A 56 -6.07 2.37 0.84
CA ILE A 56 -4.90 3.10 0.34
C ILE A 56 -4.67 4.39 1.15
N PHE A 57 -5.76 5.12 1.45
CA PHE A 57 -5.70 6.31 2.27
C PHE A 57 -5.21 6.00 3.70
N GLU A 58 -5.72 4.93 4.32
CA GLU A 58 -5.29 4.51 5.66
C GLU A 58 -3.80 4.13 5.72
N ILE A 59 -3.30 3.44 4.69
CA ILE A 59 -1.86 3.10 4.59
C ILE A 59 -1.03 4.39 4.47
N ALA A 60 -1.45 5.31 3.61
CA ALA A 60 -0.73 6.55 3.36
C ALA A 60 -0.78 7.51 4.56
N GLU A 61 -1.91 7.57 5.28
CA GLU A 61 -2.03 8.31 6.54
C GLU A 61 -1.12 7.72 7.62
N SER A 62 -1.04 6.39 7.73
CA SER A 62 -0.13 5.71 8.66
C SER A 62 1.34 6.08 8.37
N ALA A 63 1.69 6.24 7.08
CA ALA A 63 3.01 6.70 6.67
C ALA A 63 3.32 8.14 7.07
N SER A 64 2.31 9.00 7.19
CA SER A 64 2.48 10.40 7.62
C SER A 64 2.72 10.58 9.12
N LYS A 65 2.47 9.55 9.92
CA LYS A 65 2.61 9.56 11.39
C LYS A 65 4.01 9.19 11.86
N ILE A 66 4.97 9.01 10.94
CA ILE A 66 6.36 8.61 11.19
C ILE A 66 7.31 9.79 10.99
#